data_AF-A0A8H4QPI7-F1
#
_entry.id   AF-A0A8H4QPI7-F1
#
_cell.length_a   1.000
_cell.length_b   1.000
_cell.length_c   1.000
_cell.angle_alpha   90.00
_cell.angle_beta   90.00
_cell.angle_gamma   90.00
#
_symmetry.space_group_name_H-M   'P 1'
#
loop_
_entity.id
_entity.type
_entity.pdbx_description
1 polymer ?
#
loop_
_entity_poly.entity_id
_entity_poly.type
_entity_poly.pdbx_seq_one_letter_code
_entity_poly.pdbx_strand_id
1 'polypeptide(L)'
;MSKGIFPQMNLNDIKNALAGWGITISSDQLKTPNPDFVEGVYCACLQQVTGLNQDSLRDPVQDALKDCPVEERDLYAAALSSNLLLYHLARFAKAARVDDFNAKDIFSPERERTIVLLSAFINFVKFTEQYCDAFLKDLKERSDSIIVQRDGIAAQLNEVQGKLDNLKARIAKDRPICEQLNAENTALTSTMFVTKDAQAKAVRDVEQYKADRNELMNRKACIETVIGTGV
;
A
#
# COMPACT_ATOMS: atom_id res chain seq x y z
N MET A 1 34.04 -16.19 32.14
CA MET A 1 33.53 -16.83 30.90
C MET A 1 33.62 -18.35 31.06
N SER A 2 32.48 -19.02 30.99
CA SER A 2 32.37 -20.49 31.07
C SER A 2 33.08 -21.12 29.87
N LYS A 3 34.13 -21.89 30.12
CA LYS A 3 34.82 -22.68 29.08
C LYS A 3 33.80 -23.64 28.44
N GLY A 4 33.55 -23.51 27.13
CA GLY A 4 32.87 -24.55 26.34
C GLY A 4 31.63 -24.15 25.53
N ILE A 5 31.22 -22.88 25.47
CA ILE A 5 30.00 -22.50 24.72
C ILE A 5 30.27 -22.29 23.21
N PHE A 6 31.47 -21.84 22.85
CA PHE A 6 31.93 -21.68 21.47
C PHE A 6 33.44 -21.91 21.40
N PRO A 7 33.98 -22.36 20.26
CA PRO A 7 35.41 -22.61 20.12
C PRO A 7 36.18 -21.29 20.12
N GLN A 8 37.26 -21.21 20.92
CA GLN A 8 38.17 -20.08 20.85
C GLN A 8 39.05 -20.24 19.61
N MET A 9 38.94 -19.29 18.69
CA MET A 9 39.64 -19.32 17.41
C MET A 9 41.07 -18.78 17.57
N ASN A 10 41.99 -19.32 16.78
CA ASN A 10 43.33 -18.73 16.71
C ASN A 10 43.31 -17.44 15.86
N LEU A 11 44.37 -16.63 15.97
CA LEU A 11 44.44 -15.34 15.27
C LEU A 11 44.36 -15.47 13.74
N ASN A 12 44.86 -16.56 13.16
CA ASN A 12 44.84 -16.77 11.72
C ASN A 12 43.43 -17.16 11.25
N ASP A 13 42.72 -17.99 12.01
CA ASP A 13 41.35 -18.38 11.71
C ASP A 13 40.41 -17.17 11.79
N ILE A 14 40.62 -16.28 12.77
CA ILE A 14 39.87 -15.03 12.90
C ILE A 14 40.07 -14.16 11.65
N LYS A 15 41.32 -13.98 11.21
CA LYS A 15 41.61 -13.22 9.98
C LYS A 15 40.99 -13.84 8.75
N ASN A 16 41.10 -15.16 8.60
CA ASN A 16 40.58 -15.87 7.44
C ASN A 16 39.05 -15.77 7.37
N ALA A 17 38.37 -15.88 8.52
CA ALA A 17 36.92 -15.72 8.60
C ALA A 17 36.50 -14.28 8.23
N LEU A 18 37.15 -13.28 8.82
CA LEU A 18 36.84 -11.87 8.58
C LEU A 18 37.17 -11.45 7.13
N ALA A 19 38.25 -11.96 6.56
CA ALA A 19 38.58 -11.77 5.15
C ALA A 19 37.53 -12.38 4.21
N GLY A 20 36.91 -13.49 4.61
CA GLY A 20 35.78 -14.09 3.89
C GLY A 20 34.57 -13.16 3.78
N TRP A 21 34.43 -12.20 4.70
CA TRP A 21 33.39 -11.16 4.68
C TRP A 21 33.90 -9.81 4.12
N GLY A 22 35.08 -9.81 3.50
CA GLY A 22 35.69 -8.59 2.93
C GLY A 22 36.32 -7.65 3.97
N ILE A 23 36.47 -8.09 5.22
CA ILE A 23 37.09 -7.31 6.29
C ILE A 23 38.58 -7.65 6.35
N THR A 24 39.44 -6.75 5.87
CA THR A 24 40.89 -6.94 5.88
C THR A 24 41.50 -6.44 7.18
N ILE A 25 42.25 -7.31 7.86
CA ILE A 25 42.75 -7.04 9.22
C ILE A 25 44.24 -7.34 9.30
N SER A 26 45.02 -6.39 9.84
CA SER A 26 46.44 -6.59 10.08
C SER A 26 46.71 -7.40 11.35
N SER A 27 47.86 -8.09 11.41
CA SER A 27 48.29 -8.79 12.63
C SER A 27 48.38 -7.89 13.85
N ASP A 28 48.74 -6.62 13.64
CA ASP A 28 49.02 -5.68 14.71
C ASP A 28 47.71 -5.11 15.30
N GLN A 29 46.68 -4.93 14.48
CA GLN A 29 45.34 -4.55 14.97
C GLN A 29 44.74 -5.58 15.94
N LEU A 30 45.05 -6.87 15.78
CA LEU A 30 44.61 -7.90 16.71
C LEU A 30 45.49 -8.02 17.96
N LYS A 31 46.75 -7.55 17.90
CA LYS A 31 47.64 -7.52 19.08
C LYS A 31 47.36 -6.31 19.97
N THR A 32 47.06 -5.17 19.34
CA THR A 32 46.72 -3.91 20.00
C THR A 32 45.41 -3.40 19.39
N PRO A 33 44.25 -3.91 19.87
CA PRO A 33 42.97 -3.47 19.34
C PRO A 33 42.77 -1.98 19.65
N ASN A 34 42.33 -1.23 18.64
CA ASN A 34 41.93 0.15 18.80
C ASN A 34 40.39 0.25 18.74
N PRO A 35 39.77 1.29 19.36
CA PRO A 35 38.32 1.43 19.39
C PRO A 35 37.67 1.43 18.01
N ASP A 36 38.21 2.20 17.06
CA ASP A 36 37.65 2.34 15.70
C ASP A 36 37.63 1.01 14.95
N PHE A 37 38.69 0.21 15.10
CA PHE A 37 38.83 -1.12 14.53
C PHE A 37 37.79 -2.06 15.11
N VAL A 38 37.69 -2.10 16.44
CA VAL A 38 36.78 -3.01 17.12
C VAL A 38 35.33 -2.65 16.83
N GLU A 39 34.98 -1.36 16.87
CA GLU A 39 33.67 -0.87 16.48
C GLU A 39 33.34 -1.25 15.04
N GLY A 40 34.25 -1.01 14.09
CA GLY A 40 34.05 -1.35 12.68
C GLY A 40 33.80 -2.84 12.45
N VAL A 41 34.60 -3.71 13.07
CA VAL A 41 34.45 -5.16 12.94
C VAL A 41 33.17 -5.67 13.60
N TYR A 42 32.82 -5.15 14.79
CA TYR A 42 31.61 -5.55 15.50
C TYR A 42 30.35 -5.08 14.75
N CYS A 43 30.36 -3.86 14.23
CA CYS A 43 29.30 -3.34 13.36
C CYS A 43 29.13 -4.21 12.11
N ALA A 44 30.23 -4.61 11.46
CA ALA A 44 30.16 -5.46 10.27
C ALA A 44 29.56 -6.84 10.60
N CYS A 45 29.94 -7.46 11.72
CA CYS A 45 29.34 -8.72 12.17
C CYS A 45 27.85 -8.58 12.49
N LEU A 46 27.45 -7.48 13.15
CA LEU A 46 26.06 -7.16 13.44
C LEU A 46 25.26 -6.98 12.15
N GLN A 47 25.81 -6.25 11.18
CA GLN A 47 25.18 -5.98 9.89
C GLN A 47 24.97 -7.28 9.12
N GLN A 48 25.91 -8.21 9.16
CA GLN A 48 25.80 -9.50 8.47
C GLN A 48 24.57 -10.30 8.94
N VAL A 49 24.24 -10.25 10.23
CA VAL A 49 23.12 -11.01 10.80
C VAL A 49 21.81 -10.24 10.77
N THR A 50 21.85 -8.93 11.03
CA THR A 50 20.62 -8.13 11.27
C THR A 50 20.28 -7.19 10.12
N GLY A 51 21.23 -6.91 9.22
CA GLY A 51 21.13 -5.85 8.22
C GLY A 51 21.26 -4.43 8.79
N LEU A 52 21.41 -4.26 10.10
CA LEU A 52 21.56 -2.96 10.73
C LEU A 52 22.98 -2.41 10.52
N ASN A 53 23.08 -1.18 10.04
CA ASN A 53 24.32 -0.42 9.95
C ASN A 53 24.15 0.98 10.56
N GLN A 54 25.24 1.76 10.66
CA GLN A 54 25.18 3.10 11.23
C GLN A 54 24.18 4.01 10.48
N ASP A 55 24.07 3.88 9.16
CA ASP A 55 23.13 4.68 8.36
C ASP A 55 21.66 4.34 8.66
N SER A 56 21.35 3.06 8.87
CA SER A 56 20.01 2.57 9.22
C SER A 56 19.54 3.10 10.58
N LEU A 57 20.47 3.48 11.46
CA LEU A 57 20.16 4.02 12.77
C LEU A 57 20.02 5.56 12.76
N ARG A 58 20.41 6.26 11.69
CA ARG A 58 20.35 7.73 11.62
C ARG A 58 18.93 8.26 11.68
N ASP A 59 18.05 7.75 10.82
CA ASP A 59 16.66 8.24 10.75
C ASP A 59 15.89 7.98 12.06
N PRO A 60 15.95 6.77 12.68
CA PRO A 60 15.36 6.55 13.99
C PRO A 60 15.89 7.47 15.10
N VAL A 61 17.19 7.78 15.09
CA VAL A 61 17.81 8.70 16.05
C VAL A 61 17.28 10.12 15.85
N GLN A 62 17.21 10.58 14.60
CA GLN A 62 16.67 11.91 14.27
C GLN A 62 15.19 12.01 14.66
N ASP A 63 14.39 11.00 14.32
CA ASP A 63 12.96 10.96 14.66
C ASP A 63 12.74 11.00 16.17
N ALA A 64 13.52 10.23 16.94
CA ALA A 64 13.45 10.25 18.40
C ALA A 64 13.81 11.63 19.00
N LEU A 65 14.69 12.40 18.34
CA LEU A 65 15.10 13.72 18.78
C LEU A 65 14.19 14.86 18.30
N LYS A 66 13.38 14.65 17.24
CA LYS A 66 12.44 15.66 16.71
C LYS A 66 11.41 16.10 17.76
N ASP A 67 10.93 15.15 18.56
CA ASP A 67 9.93 15.38 19.61
C ASP A 67 10.55 15.80 20.96
N CYS A 68 11.88 15.87 21.05
CA CYS A 68 12.57 16.23 22.28
C CYS A 68 12.58 17.77 22.47
N PRO A 69 12.12 18.31 23.61
CA PRO A 69 12.03 19.75 23.84
C PRO A 69 13.40 20.42 24.14
N VAL A 70 14.50 19.69 24.02
CA VAL A 70 15.86 20.19 24.31
C VAL A 70 16.37 21.01 23.12
N GLU A 71 16.91 22.21 23.39
CA GLU A 71 17.40 23.14 22.35
C GLU A 71 18.69 22.65 21.67
N GLU A 72 19.53 21.89 22.37
CA GLU A 72 20.82 21.38 21.88
C GLU A 72 20.74 19.94 21.34
N ARG A 73 19.80 19.68 20.43
CA ARG A 73 19.52 18.33 19.89
C ARG A 73 20.74 17.66 19.27
N ASP A 74 21.56 18.42 18.55
CA ASP A 74 22.76 17.92 17.86
C ASP A 74 23.82 17.40 18.84
N LEU A 75 23.86 17.96 20.04
CA LEU A 75 24.81 17.59 21.09
C LEU A 75 24.53 16.19 21.64
N TYR A 76 23.25 15.78 21.64
CA TYR A 76 22.81 14.46 22.08
C TYR A 76 22.75 13.43 20.96
N ALA A 77 22.74 13.84 19.69
CA ALA A 77 22.62 12.94 18.55
C ALA A 77 23.75 11.90 18.50
N ALA A 78 24.99 12.34 18.74
CA ALA A 78 26.14 11.45 18.80
C ALA A 78 26.04 10.46 19.97
N ALA A 79 25.72 10.94 21.17
CA ALA A 79 25.58 10.11 22.37
C ALA A 79 24.45 9.09 22.24
N LEU A 80 23.31 9.48 21.65
CA LEU A 80 22.18 8.59 21.41
C LEU A 80 22.54 7.51 20.38
N SER A 81 23.22 7.90 19.30
CA SER A 81 23.71 6.96 18.27
C SER A 81 24.64 5.91 18.87
N SER A 82 25.62 6.34 19.69
CA SER A 82 26.54 5.42 20.37
C SER A 82 25.82 4.49 21.36
N ASN A 83 24.82 4.99 22.10
CA ASN A 83 24.03 4.15 23.00
C ASN A 83 23.18 3.13 22.25
N LEU A 84 22.58 3.52 21.12
CA LEU A 84 21.78 2.63 20.30
C LEU A 84 22.66 1.54 19.67
N LEU A 85 23.86 1.90 19.19
CA LEU A 85 24.84 0.94 18.71
C LEU A 85 25.22 -0.06 19.81
N LEU A 86 25.57 0.44 21.01
CA LEU A 86 25.89 -0.42 22.17
C LEU A 86 24.73 -1.36 22.51
N TYR A 87 23.49 -0.86 22.47
CA TYR A 87 22.29 -1.67 22.71
C TYR A 87 22.16 -2.82 21.71
N HIS A 88 22.36 -2.55 20.42
CA HIS A 88 22.31 -3.59 19.39
C HIS A 88 23.46 -4.59 19.50
N LEU A 89 24.68 -4.10 19.77
CA LEU A 89 25.85 -4.96 19.97
C LEU A 89 25.72 -5.83 21.22
N ALA A 90 25.18 -5.33 22.33
CA ALA A 90 24.93 -6.13 23.52
C ALA A 90 23.91 -7.26 23.27
N ARG A 91 22.85 -6.97 22.51
CA ARG A 91 21.86 -7.99 22.11
C ARG A 91 22.46 -9.02 21.17
N PHE A 92 23.28 -8.58 20.22
CA PHE A 92 24.02 -9.45 19.33
C PHE A 92 25.00 -10.35 20.10
N ALA A 93 25.75 -9.79 21.03
CA ALA A 93 26.66 -10.52 21.89
C ALA A 93 25.92 -11.57 22.74
N LYS A 94 24.77 -11.21 23.31
CA LYS A 94 23.92 -12.14 24.04
C LYS A 94 23.42 -13.29 23.16
N ALA A 95 23.05 -13.01 21.90
CA ALA A 95 22.70 -14.05 20.92
C ALA A 95 23.90 -14.96 20.61
N ALA A 96 25.11 -14.41 20.54
CA ALA A 96 26.38 -15.12 20.42
C ALA A 96 26.86 -15.76 21.74
N ARG A 97 26.03 -15.79 22.80
CA ARG A 97 26.30 -16.37 24.13
C ARG A 97 27.38 -15.64 24.95
N VAL A 98 27.47 -14.34 24.79
CA VAL A 98 28.26 -13.43 25.62
C VAL A 98 27.30 -12.53 26.40
N ASP A 99 27.10 -12.81 27.67
CA ASP A 99 26.13 -12.09 28.52
C ASP A 99 26.67 -10.80 29.15
N ASP A 100 28.00 -10.64 29.21
CA ASP A 100 28.70 -9.56 29.92
C ASP A 100 29.29 -8.49 29.00
N PHE A 101 28.82 -8.40 27.75
CA PHE A 101 29.24 -7.37 26.79
C PHE A 101 28.88 -5.96 27.28
N ASN A 102 29.82 -5.03 27.20
CA ASN A 102 29.64 -3.68 27.73
C ASN A 102 30.44 -2.62 26.94
N ALA A 103 30.25 -1.35 27.29
CA ALA A 103 30.87 -0.22 26.58
C ALA A 103 32.41 -0.27 26.53
N LYS A 104 33.09 -0.88 27.52
CA LYS A 104 34.55 -1.01 27.50
C LYS A 104 35.04 -1.85 26.34
N ASP A 105 34.23 -2.79 25.87
CA ASP A 105 34.57 -3.67 24.75
C ASP A 105 34.71 -2.92 23.43
N ILE A 106 34.13 -1.71 23.37
CA ILE A 106 34.20 -0.82 22.22
C ILE A 106 35.23 0.28 22.47
N PHE A 107 35.10 1.02 23.58
CA PHE A 107 35.88 2.24 23.81
C PHE A 107 37.26 2.00 24.46
N SER A 108 37.48 0.85 25.08
CA SER A 108 38.74 0.50 25.75
C SER A 108 39.01 -1.00 25.59
N PRO A 109 39.19 -1.49 24.34
CA PRO A 109 39.24 -2.92 24.06
C PRO A 109 40.50 -3.57 24.64
N GLU A 110 40.31 -4.70 25.32
CA GLU A 110 41.39 -5.54 25.84
C GLU A 110 41.65 -6.70 24.88
N ARG A 111 42.91 -6.94 24.51
CA ARG A 111 43.31 -7.95 23.50
C ARG A 111 42.67 -9.32 23.73
N GLU A 112 42.84 -9.88 24.92
CA GLU A 112 42.37 -11.23 25.25
C GLU A 112 40.84 -11.30 25.13
N ARG A 113 40.16 -10.24 25.57
CA ARG A 113 38.70 -10.15 25.52
C ARG A 113 38.19 -9.97 24.10
N THR A 114 38.82 -9.10 23.31
CA THR A 114 38.48 -8.89 21.89
C THR A 114 38.58 -10.20 21.10
N ILE A 115 39.62 -11.02 21.33
CA ILE A 115 39.77 -12.33 20.66
C ILE A 115 38.61 -13.27 21.01
N VAL A 116 38.17 -13.30 22.27
CA VAL A 116 37.04 -14.13 22.70
C VAL A 116 35.74 -13.64 22.08
N LEU A 117 35.50 -12.33 22.07
CA LEU A 117 34.33 -11.71 21.44
C LEU A 117 34.28 -12.00 19.93
N LEU A 118 35.39 -11.84 19.22
CA LEU A 118 35.48 -12.15 17.80
C LEU A 118 35.23 -13.64 17.54
N SER A 119 35.75 -14.53 18.37
CA SER A 119 35.48 -15.97 18.23
C SER A 119 33.98 -16.28 18.39
N ALA A 120 33.33 -15.67 19.38
CA ALA A 120 31.89 -15.81 19.62
C ALA A 120 31.06 -15.28 18.44
N PHE A 121 31.38 -14.07 17.99
CA PHE A 121 30.67 -13.38 16.91
C PHE A 121 30.84 -14.15 15.59
N ILE A 122 32.07 -14.58 15.29
CA ILE A 122 32.34 -15.33 14.07
C ILE A 122 31.57 -16.65 14.06
N ASN A 123 31.59 -17.38 15.18
CA ASN A 123 30.85 -18.61 15.31
C ASN A 123 29.33 -18.39 15.12
N PHE A 124 28.79 -17.31 15.70
CA PHE A 124 27.37 -16.97 15.55
C PHE A 124 27.00 -16.60 14.11
N VAL A 125 27.81 -15.77 13.44
CA VAL A 125 27.58 -15.41 12.02
C VAL A 125 27.61 -16.65 11.13
N LYS A 126 28.60 -17.55 11.32
CA LYS A 126 28.64 -18.80 10.56
C LYS A 126 27.44 -19.70 10.83
N PHE A 127 26.95 -19.74 12.08
CA PHE A 127 25.74 -20.48 12.41
C PHE A 127 24.52 -19.90 11.68
N THR A 128 24.37 -18.57 11.64
CA THR A 128 23.26 -17.94 10.93
C THR A 128 23.35 -18.19 9.42
N GLU A 129 24.54 -18.12 8.83
CA GLU A 129 24.75 -18.41 7.41
C GLU A 129 24.39 -19.85 7.05
N GLN A 130 24.78 -20.82 7.89
CA GLN A 130 24.58 -22.24 7.61
C GLN A 130 23.13 -22.70 7.83
N TYR A 131 22.47 -22.18 8.87
CA TYR A 131 21.20 -22.73 9.34
C TYR A 131 20.02 -21.77 9.21
N CYS A 132 20.26 -20.47 9.18
CA CYS A 132 19.20 -19.47 9.16
C CYS A 132 18.98 -18.87 7.76
N ASP A 133 20.00 -18.76 6.91
CA ASP A 133 19.89 -18.05 5.63
C ASP A 133 18.79 -18.61 4.72
N ALA A 134 18.67 -19.93 4.59
CA ALA A 134 17.62 -20.53 3.77
C ALA A 134 16.21 -20.19 4.30
N PHE A 135 16.03 -20.27 5.61
CA PHE A 135 14.76 -19.93 6.27
C PHE A 135 14.45 -18.43 6.20
N LEU A 136 15.44 -17.58 6.44
CA LEU A 136 15.30 -16.13 6.38
C LEU A 136 15.03 -15.65 4.96
N LYS A 137 15.67 -16.26 3.96
CA LYS A 137 15.43 -15.97 2.54
C LYS A 137 14.00 -16.31 2.15
N ASP A 138 13.53 -17.51 2.48
CA ASP A 138 12.13 -17.91 2.23
C ASP A 138 11.13 -16.97 2.93
N LEU A 139 11.41 -16.59 4.17
CA LEU A 139 10.54 -15.66 4.91
C LEU A 139 10.52 -14.26 4.28
N LYS A 140 11.68 -13.74 3.84
CA LYS A 140 11.80 -12.46 3.13
C LYS A 140 11.03 -12.51 1.81
N GLU A 141 11.24 -13.54 0.99
CA GLU A 141 10.54 -13.71 -0.29
C GLU A 141 9.03 -13.77 -0.10
N ARG A 142 8.55 -14.49 0.92
CA ARG A 142 7.12 -14.50 1.28
C ARG A 142 6.63 -13.12 1.71
N SER A 143 7.37 -12.42 2.58
CA SER A 143 7.02 -11.06 3.01
C SER A 143 6.92 -10.10 1.81
N ASP A 144 7.91 -10.11 0.94
CA ASP A 144 7.95 -9.25 -0.25
C ASP A 144 6.78 -9.57 -1.20
N SER A 145 6.45 -10.86 -1.37
CA SER A 145 5.29 -11.27 -2.18
C SER A 145 3.96 -10.74 -1.61
N ILE A 146 3.80 -10.72 -0.29
CA ILE A 146 2.61 -10.19 0.38
C ILE A 146 2.53 -8.67 0.20
N ILE A 147 3.65 -7.96 0.30
CA ILE A 147 3.71 -6.52 0.07
C ILE A 147 3.28 -6.19 -1.37
N VAL A 148 3.81 -6.92 -2.36
CA VAL A 148 3.44 -6.74 -3.77
C VAL A 148 1.96 -7.03 -3.99
N GLN A 149 1.42 -8.10 -3.38
CA GLN A 149 -0.01 -8.40 -3.46
C GLN A 149 -0.88 -7.30 -2.83
N ARG A 150 -0.50 -6.80 -1.65
CA ARG A 150 -1.18 -5.70 -0.97
C ARG A 150 -1.21 -4.46 -1.87
N ASP A 151 -0.08 -4.10 -2.47
CA ASP A 151 0.03 -2.91 -3.31
C ASP A 151 -0.80 -3.07 -4.60
N GLY A 152 -0.80 -4.27 -5.18
CA GLY A 152 -1.66 -4.61 -6.31
C GLY A 152 -3.15 -4.49 -5.98
N ILE A 153 -3.59 -5.02 -4.83
CA ILE A 153 -4.98 -4.90 -4.37
C ILE A 153 -5.35 -3.44 -4.09
N ALA A 154 -4.45 -2.67 -3.46
CA ALA A 154 -4.68 -1.25 -3.21
C ALA A 154 -4.84 -0.45 -4.51
N ALA A 155 -4.04 -0.75 -5.54
CA ALA A 155 -4.18 -0.14 -6.86
C ALA A 155 -5.52 -0.51 -7.53
N GLN A 156 -5.93 -1.78 -7.48
CA GLN A 156 -7.23 -2.22 -7.99
C GLN A 156 -8.40 -1.57 -7.25
N LEU A 157 -8.31 -1.43 -5.93
CA LEU A 157 -9.31 -0.76 -5.11
C LEU A 157 -9.48 0.70 -5.55
N ASN A 158 -8.36 1.41 -5.74
CA ASN A 158 -8.38 2.79 -6.23
C ASN A 158 -9.00 2.91 -7.64
N GLU A 159 -8.70 1.97 -8.54
CA GLU A 159 -9.29 1.95 -9.88
C GLU A 159 -10.81 1.72 -9.85
N VAL A 160 -11.26 0.73 -9.07
CA VAL A 160 -12.70 0.41 -8.92
C VAL A 160 -13.43 1.58 -8.26
N GLN A 161 -12.84 2.20 -7.24
CA GLN A 161 -13.40 3.38 -6.59
C GLN A 161 -13.55 4.53 -7.58
N GLY A 162 -12.54 4.79 -8.41
CA GLY A 162 -12.63 5.81 -9.47
C GLY A 162 -13.73 5.51 -10.50
N LYS A 163 -13.90 4.24 -10.91
CA LYS A 163 -15.01 3.84 -11.79
C LYS A 163 -16.38 4.03 -11.14
N LEU A 164 -16.50 3.71 -9.85
CA LEU A 164 -17.73 3.89 -9.08
C LEU A 164 -18.11 5.37 -9.02
N ASP A 165 -17.15 6.25 -8.76
CA ASP A 165 -17.39 7.69 -8.64
C ASP A 165 -17.79 8.30 -9.99
N ASN A 166 -17.17 7.85 -11.08
CA ASN A 166 -17.58 8.22 -12.44
C ASN A 166 -19.01 7.77 -12.78
N LEU A 167 -19.38 6.53 -12.41
CA LEU A 167 -20.73 6.02 -12.62
C LEU A 167 -21.76 6.79 -11.79
N LYS A 168 -21.45 7.08 -10.52
CA LYS A 168 -22.30 7.90 -9.66
C LYS A 168 -22.51 9.30 -10.24
N ALA A 169 -21.45 9.94 -10.73
CA ALA A 169 -21.54 11.24 -11.39
C ALA A 169 -22.42 11.20 -12.64
N ARG A 170 -22.29 10.15 -13.46
CA ARG A 170 -23.13 9.97 -14.66
C ARG A 170 -24.60 9.75 -14.31
N ILE A 171 -24.89 8.89 -13.33
CA ILE A 171 -26.26 8.68 -12.83
C ILE A 171 -26.87 9.98 -12.29
N ALA A 172 -26.10 10.78 -11.55
CA ALA A 172 -26.57 12.06 -11.02
C ALA A 172 -26.92 13.05 -12.14
N LYS A 173 -26.17 13.05 -13.24
CA LYS A 173 -26.43 13.88 -14.42
C LYS A 173 -27.62 13.39 -15.24
N ASP A 174 -27.75 12.08 -15.43
CA ASP A 174 -28.77 11.48 -16.30
C ASP A 174 -30.15 11.44 -15.63
N ARG A 175 -30.22 11.31 -14.30
CA ARG A 175 -31.48 11.25 -13.53
C ARG A 175 -32.47 12.38 -13.86
N PRO A 176 -32.11 13.69 -13.80
CA PRO A 176 -33.05 14.75 -14.10
C PRO A 176 -33.53 14.73 -15.56
N ILE A 177 -32.65 14.34 -16.50
CA ILE A 177 -32.98 14.24 -17.92
C ILE A 177 -33.99 13.10 -18.13
N CYS A 178 -33.77 11.95 -17.52
CA CYS A 178 -34.72 10.84 -17.56
C CYS A 178 -36.06 11.22 -16.95
N GLU A 179 -36.07 11.90 -15.79
CA GLU A 179 -37.31 12.36 -15.15
C GLU A 179 -38.09 13.33 -16.05
N GLN A 180 -37.40 14.28 -16.69
CA GLN A 180 -38.02 15.22 -17.63
C GLN A 180 -38.61 14.50 -18.85
N LEU A 181 -37.84 13.62 -19.50
CA LEU A 181 -38.30 12.87 -20.67
C LEU A 181 -39.48 11.96 -20.34
N ASN A 182 -39.52 11.40 -19.13
CA ASN A 182 -40.63 10.56 -18.69
C ASN A 182 -41.90 11.39 -18.43
N ALA A 183 -41.75 12.60 -17.87
CA ALA A 183 -42.85 13.56 -17.73
C ALA A 183 -43.38 14.03 -19.10
N GLU A 184 -42.49 14.30 -20.06
CA GLU A 184 -42.89 14.67 -21.43
C GLU A 184 -43.60 13.51 -22.14
N ASN A 185 -43.09 12.28 -22.03
CA ASN A 185 -43.74 11.09 -22.60
C ASN A 185 -45.14 10.85 -22.04
N THR A 186 -45.32 10.99 -20.72
CA THR A 186 -46.63 10.82 -20.08
C THR A 186 -47.60 11.92 -20.52
N ALA A 187 -47.14 13.17 -20.65
CA ALA A 187 -47.95 14.27 -21.18
C ALA A 187 -48.34 14.04 -22.64
N LEU A 188 -47.39 13.67 -23.51
CA LEU A 188 -47.64 13.34 -24.92
C LEU A 188 -48.59 12.17 -25.08
N THR A 189 -48.46 11.13 -24.25
CA THR A 189 -49.36 9.98 -24.28
C THR A 189 -50.79 10.41 -23.93
N SER A 190 -50.94 11.26 -22.90
CA SER A 190 -52.25 11.79 -22.52
C SER A 190 -52.88 12.64 -23.64
N THR A 191 -52.13 13.55 -24.26
CA THR A 191 -52.63 14.37 -25.37
C THR A 191 -52.97 13.52 -26.60
N MET A 192 -52.19 12.46 -26.86
CA MET A 192 -52.49 11.50 -27.93
C MET A 192 -53.84 10.81 -27.71
N PHE A 193 -54.13 10.37 -26.48
CA PHE A 193 -55.43 9.76 -26.14
C PHE A 193 -56.58 10.76 -26.32
N VAL A 194 -56.46 11.98 -25.80
CA VAL A 194 -57.49 13.03 -25.95
C VAL A 194 -57.73 13.38 -27.42
N THR A 195 -56.67 13.51 -28.21
CA THR A 195 -56.77 13.84 -29.64
C THR A 195 -57.42 12.69 -30.41
N LYS A 196 -57.09 11.44 -30.08
CA LYS A 196 -57.71 10.25 -30.67
C LYS A 196 -59.21 10.19 -30.38
N ASP A 197 -59.62 10.49 -29.15
CA ASP A 197 -61.04 10.53 -28.78
C ASP A 197 -61.80 11.66 -29.49
N ALA A 198 -61.19 12.85 -29.57
CA ALA A 198 -61.75 13.98 -30.30
C ALA A 198 -61.87 13.67 -31.81
N GLN A 199 -60.85 13.04 -32.41
CA GLN A 199 -60.88 12.59 -33.79
C GLN A 199 -61.99 11.55 -34.01
N ALA A 200 -62.13 10.55 -33.13
CA ALA A 200 -63.18 9.54 -33.22
C ALA A 200 -64.59 10.14 -33.10
N LYS A 201 -64.76 11.20 -32.30
CA LYS A 201 -66.01 11.97 -32.26
C LYS A 201 -66.25 12.74 -33.56
N ALA A 202 -65.26 13.49 -34.04
CA ALA A 202 -65.38 14.27 -35.28
C ALA A 202 -65.70 13.38 -36.50
N VAL A 203 -65.11 12.18 -36.59
CA VAL A 203 -65.44 11.21 -37.65
C VAL A 203 -66.91 10.78 -37.58
N ARG A 204 -67.43 10.47 -36.39
CA ARG A 204 -68.85 10.15 -36.19
C ARG A 204 -69.78 11.31 -36.56
N ASP A 205 -69.44 12.52 -36.14
CA ASP A 205 -70.22 13.72 -36.46
C ASP A 205 -70.24 13.97 -37.98
N VAL A 206 -69.10 13.78 -38.68
CA VAL A 206 -69.02 13.89 -40.14
C VAL A 206 -69.87 12.83 -40.85
N GLU A 207 -69.87 11.59 -40.37
CA GLU A 207 -70.73 10.53 -40.91
C GLU A 207 -72.21 10.86 -40.72
N GLN A 208 -72.59 11.39 -39.55
CA GLN A 208 -73.95 11.82 -39.25
C GLN A 208 -74.39 12.99 -40.14
N TYR A 209 -73.59 14.05 -40.27
CA TYR A 209 -73.91 15.17 -41.15
C TYR A 209 -74.01 14.76 -42.63
N LYS A 210 -73.21 13.79 -43.08
CA LYS A 210 -73.36 13.23 -44.43
C LYS A 210 -74.70 12.50 -44.61
N ALA A 211 -75.13 11.74 -43.60
CA ALA A 211 -76.43 11.05 -43.61
C ALA A 211 -77.59 12.06 -43.63
N ASP A 212 -77.58 13.05 -42.73
CA ASP A 212 -78.59 14.11 -42.63
C ASP A 212 -78.67 14.93 -43.93
N ARG A 213 -77.51 15.29 -44.52
CA ARG A 213 -77.45 15.98 -45.82
C ARG A 213 -78.13 15.15 -46.92
N ASN A 214 -77.84 13.85 -46.98
CA ASN A 214 -78.46 12.98 -47.97
C ASN A 214 -79.98 12.86 -47.76
N GLU A 215 -80.44 12.80 -46.50
CA GLU A 215 -81.88 12.81 -46.18
C GLU A 215 -82.55 14.12 -46.60
N LEU A 216 -81.96 15.27 -46.27
CA LEU A 216 -82.47 16.59 -46.67
C LEU A 216 -82.49 16.77 -48.18
N MET A 217 -81.46 16.29 -48.89
CA MET A 217 -81.44 16.28 -50.36
C MET A 217 -82.57 15.42 -50.95
N ASN A 218 -82.82 14.24 -50.38
CA ASN A 218 -83.94 13.38 -50.79
C ASN A 218 -85.30 14.05 -50.53
N ARG A 219 -85.48 14.70 -49.37
CA ARG A 219 -86.69 15.47 -49.05
C ARG A 219 -86.88 16.64 -50.00
N LYS A 220 -85.82 17.40 -50.29
CA LYS A 220 -85.84 18.50 -51.25
C LYS A 220 -86.28 18.02 -52.64
N ALA A 221 -85.70 16.93 -53.13
CA ALA A 221 -86.07 16.34 -54.43
C ALA A 221 -87.54 15.87 -54.46
N CYS A 222 -88.05 15.31 -53.35
CA CYS A 222 -89.46 14.93 -53.20
C CYS A 222 -90.39 16.16 -53.22
N ILE A 223 -90.01 17.25 -52.56
CA ILE A 223 -90.81 18.50 -52.58
C ILE A 223 -90.76 19.16 -53.96
N GLU A 224 -89.60 19.18 -54.63
CA GLU A 224 -89.47 19.73 -55.99
C GLU A 224 -90.32 18.94 -57.01
N THR A 225 -90.45 17.62 -56.84
CA THR A 225 -91.35 16.81 -57.68
C THR A 225 -92.83 17.06 -57.38
N VAL A 226 -93.20 17.34 -56.12
CA VAL A 226 -94.57 17.70 -55.74
C VAL A 226 -94.95 19.11 -56.20
N ILE A 227 -94.03 20.07 -56.16
CA ILE A 227 -94.27 21.45 -56.61
C ILE A 227 -94.24 21.54 -58.15
N GLY A 228 -93.35 20.78 -58.81
CA GLY A 228 -93.26 20.72 -60.27
C GLY A 228 -94.42 19.99 -60.96
N THR A 229 -95.30 19.32 -60.20
CA THR A 229 -96.53 18.69 -60.71
C THR A 229 -97.80 19.52 -60.43
N GLY A 230 -97.64 20.73 -59.88
CA GLY A 230 -98.73 21.63 -59.50
C GLY A 230 -98.93 22.89 -60.36
N VAL A 231 -98.37 22.96 -61.58
CA VAL A 231 -98.67 23.99 -62.59
C VAL A 231 -98.87 23.35 -63.95
#